data_AF-A0A2V9J045-F1
#
_entry.id   AF-A0A2V9J045-F1
#
_cell.length_a   1.000
_cell.length_b   1.000
_cell.length_c   1.000
_cell.angle_alpha   90.00
_cell.angle_beta   90.00
_cell.angle_gamma   90.00
#
_symmetry.space_group_name_H-M   'P 1'
#
loop_
_entity.id
_entity.type
_entity.pdbx_description
1 polymer ?
#
loop_
_entity_poly.entity_id
_entity_poly.type
_entity_poly.pdbx_seq_one_letter_code
_entity_poly.pdbx_strand_id
1 'polypeptide(L)'
;MPTDLEKKGDFSQTYTTDPATGNLVPVKIFDPFTTRPNASGGFTRDQFLGNVIPSTRFDPVAVNLLQYFPEPNLPGDPLTHANNFVSGAGNSQLQDSFMVRIDHNISRAQRLFGRFSWDRQHLNPASVLGNA
;
A
#
# COMPACT_ATOMS: atom_id res chain seq x y z
N MET A 1 4.45 5.53 -0.73
CA MET A 1 5.18 6.03 -1.91
C MET A 1 6.60 6.38 -1.49
N PRO A 2 7.60 6.12 -2.34
CA PRO A 2 8.98 6.49 -2.05
C PRO A 2 9.14 7.99 -1.85
N THR A 3 9.96 8.38 -0.88
CA THR A 3 10.39 9.77 -0.71
C THR A 3 11.41 10.17 -1.78
N ASP A 4 11.70 11.48 -1.89
CA ASP A 4 12.68 11.99 -2.86
C ASP A 4 14.11 11.48 -2.62
N LEU A 5 14.47 11.22 -1.36
CA LEU A 5 15.76 10.64 -1.00
C LEU A 5 15.80 9.17 -1.42
N GLU A 6 14.74 8.41 -1.15
CA GLU A 6 14.65 7.00 -1.50
C GLU A 6 14.65 6.79 -3.02
N LYS A 7 14.01 7.67 -3.80
CA LYS A 7 14.08 7.67 -5.28
C LYS A 7 15.51 7.84 -5.80
N LYS A 8 16.38 8.50 -5.02
CA LYS A 8 17.81 8.71 -5.33
C LYS A 8 18.71 7.63 -4.70
N GLY A 9 18.14 6.62 -4.04
CA GLY A 9 18.88 5.54 -3.39
C GLY A 9 19.40 5.87 -2.01
N ASP A 10 19.01 7.00 -1.43
CA ASP A 10 19.39 7.41 -0.09
C ASP A 10 18.32 6.95 0.92
N PHE A 11 18.67 5.94 1.71
CA PHE A 11 17.84 5.39 2.78
C PHE A 11 18.39 5.76 4.17
N SER A 12 19.23 6.80 4.27
CA SER A 12 19.82 7.25 5.54
C SER A 12 18.78 7.73 6.55
N GLN A 13 17.61 8.15 6.06
CA GLN A 13 16.46 8.61 6.87
C GLN A 13 15.32 7.59 6.93
N THR A 14 15.52 6.38 6.40
CA THR A 14 14.50 5.33 6.46
C THR A 14 14.72 4.48 7.71
N TYR A 15 13.69 4.38 8.55
CA TYR A 15 13.73 3.61 9.79
C TYR A 15 12.76 2.44 9.75
N THR A 16 13.01 1.45 10.59
CA THR A 16 12.12 0.32 10.85
C THR A 16 12.09 0.03 12.35
N THR A 17 11.13 -0.78 12.78
CA THR A 17 11.02 -1.23 14.15
C THR A 17 11.77 -2.55 14.31
N ASP A 18 12.68 -2.62 15.28
CA ASP A 18 13.35 -3.86 15.65
C ASP A 18 12.32 -4.84 16.24
N PRO A 19 12.11 -6.02 15.62
CA PRO A 19 11.11 -6.98 16.08
C PRO A 19 11.44 -7.58 17.46
N ALA A 20 12.70 -7.54 17.91
CA ALA A 20 13.09 -8.08 19.22
C ALA A 20 12.90 -7.06 20.35
N THR A 21 13.14 -5.77 20.07
CA THR A 21 13.15 -4.72 21.12
C THR A 21 12.01 -3.72 21.00
N GLY A 22 11.31 -3.68 19.87
CA GLY A 22 10.30 -2.67 19.56
C GLY A 22 10.87 -1.27 19.32
N ASN A 23 12.20 -1.12 19.34
CA ASN A 23 12.86 0.18 19.17
C ASN A 23 12.98 0.55 17.70
N LEU A 24 12.98 1.86 17.45
CA LEU A 24 13.26 2.39 16.12
C LEU A 24 14.75 2.21 15.79
N VAL A 25 15.05 1.61 14.64
CA VAL A 25 16.41 1.41 14.12
C VAL A 25 16.47 1.81 12.64
N PRO A 26 17.59 2.38 12.15
CA PRO A 26 17.76 2.62 10.72
C PRO A 26 17.65 1.30 9.94
N VAL A 27 17.05 1.36 8.75
CA VAL A 27 17.09 0.21 7.83
C VAL A 27 18.54 -0.10 7.46
N LYS A 28 18.83 -1.34 7.07
CA LYS A 28 20.17 -1.74 6.61
C LYS A 28 20.09 -2.21 5.19
N ILE A 29 20.75 -1.51 4.27
CA ILE A 29 20.75 -1.85 2.84
C ILE A 29 22.07 -2.53 2.51
N PHE A 30 22.02 -3.77 2.02
CA PHE A 30 23.20 -4.59 1.73
C PHE A 30 23.48 -4.68 0.23
N ASP A 31 24.76 -4.63 -0.14
CA ASP A 31 25.19 -4.77 -1.54
C ASP A 31 25.09 -6.25 -1.97
N PRO A 32 24.23 -6.59 -2.95
CA PRO A 32 24.08 -7.96 -3.43
C PRO A 32 25.36 -8.52 -4.09
N PHE A 33 26.25 -7.68 -4.61
CA PHE A 33 27.48 -8.11 -5.29
C PHE A 33 28.62 -8.49 -4.34
N THR A 34 28.46 -8.24 -3.03
CA THR A 34 29.45 -8.56 -2.00
C THR A 34 29.18 -9.87 -1.27
N THR A 35 28.22 -10.65 -1.79
CA THR A 35 27.79 -11.92 -1.20
C THR A 35 28.96 -12.89 -1.10
N ARG A 36 29.29 -13.31 0.12
CA ARG A 36 30.37 -14.26 0.38
C ARG A 36 30.03 -15.23 1.51
N PRO A 37 30.57 -16.47 1.51
CA PRO A 37 30.41 -17.39 2.62
C PRO A 37 30.91 -16.77 3.93
N ASN A 38 30.21 -17.04 5.03
CA ASN A 38 30.64 -16.68 6.37
C ASN A 38 31.32 -17.88 7.07
N ALA A 39 32.13 -17.62 8.10
CA ALA A 39 32.86 -18.66 8.83
C ALA A 39 31.96 -19.58 9.68
N SER A 40 30.69 -19.21 9.87
CA SER A 40 29.74 -19.91 10.74
C SER A 40 28.74 -20.79 9.97
N GLY A 41 28.94 -20.98 8.66
CA GLY A 41 28.01 -21.71 7.80
C GLY A 41 26.81 -20.86 7.35
N GLY A 42 27.04 -20.00 6.36
CA GLY A 42 26.02 -19.12 5.78
C GLY A 42 26.64 -18.13 4.78
N PHE A 43 25.88 -17.12 4.36
CA PHE A 43 26.38 -16.03 3.50
C PHE A 43 26.25 -14.69 4.21
N THR A 44 27.19 -13.79 3.96
CA THR A 44 27.17 -12.40 4.41
C THR A 44 27.32 -11.45 3.22
N ARG A 45 26.84 -10.22 3.39
CA ARG A 45 26.95 -9.10 2.44
C ARG A 45 27.42 -7.87 3.21
N ASP A 46 28.13 -6.99 2.51
CA ASP A 46 28.51 -5.70 3.05
C ASP A 46 27.34 -4.72 2.95
N GLN A 47 27.16 -3.91 3.98
CA GLN A 47 26.16 -2.84 3.99
C GLN A 47 26.68 -1.66 3.15
N PHE A 48 25.80 -1.02 2.39
CA PHE A 48 26.13 0.27 1.77
C PHE A 48 26.43 1.30 2.85
N LEU A 49 27.55 2.01 2.68
CA LEU A 49 27.94 3.06 3.62
C LEU A 49 26.85 4.14 3.68
N GLY A 50 26.41 4.48 4.89
CA GLY A 50 25.34 5.46 5.11
C GLY A 50 23.96 5.07 4.57
N ASN A 51 23.75 3.80 4.18
CA ASN A 51 22.54 3.35 3.48
C ASN A 51 22.27 4.07 2.15
N VAL A 52 23.32 4.50 1.45
CA VAL A 52 23.21 5.17 0.15
C VAL A 52 23.67 4.22 -0.95
N ILE A 53 22.76 3.90 -1.87
CA ILE A 53 23.07 3.14 -3.10
C ILE A 53 23.60 4.12 -4.15
N PRO A 54 24.81 3.92 -4.70
CA PRO A 54 25.33 4.78 -5.77
C PRO A 54 24.42 4.73 -7.02
N SER A 55 24.15 5.89 -7.61
CA SER A 55 23.31 6.01 -8.82
C SER A 55 23.85 5.23 -10.02
N THR A 56 25.16 4.95 -10.06
CA THR A 56 25.79 4.09 -11.07
C THR A 56 25.32 2.63 -11.02
N ARG A 57 24.66 2.21 -9.94
CA ARG A 57 24.04 0.88 -9.78
C ARG A 57 22.60 0.85 -10.29
N PHE A 58 22.04 1.99 -10.68
CA PHE A 58 20.64 2.07 -11.08
C PHE A 58 20.47 1.69 -12.55
N ASP A 59 19.50 0.84 -12.81
CA ASP A 59 19.06 0.56 -14.16
C ASP A 59 18.35 1.79 -14.74
N PRO A 60 18.75 2.29 -15.93
CA PRO A 60 18.17 3.51 -16.50
C PRO A 60 16.69 3.37 -16.84
N VAL A 61 16.20 2.17 -17.15
CA VAL A 61 14.77 1.90 -17.36
C VAL A 61 14.03 2.02 -16.04
N ALA A 62 14.56 1.44 -14.97
CA ALA A 62 13.96 1.57 -13.64
C ALA A 62 13.88 3.04 -13.17
N VAL A 63 14.93 3.84 -13.41
CA VAL A 63 14.92 5.27 -13.09
C VAL A 63 13.83 6.01 -13.86
N ASN A 64 13.67 5.72 -15.15
CA ASN A 64 12.60 6.33 -15.95
C ASN A 64 11.20 5.89 -15.49
N LEU A 65 11.05 4.71 -14.88
CA LEU A 65 9.78 4.27 -14.33
C LEU A 65 9.42 4.98 -13.02
N LEU A 66 10.42 5.46 -12.26
CA LEU A 66 10.18 6.16 -10.98
C LEU A 66 9.32 7.42 -11.14
N GLN A 67 9.36 8.07 -12.32
CA GLN A 67 8.55 9.26 -12.61
C GLN A 67 7.03 9.00 -12.63
N TYR A 68 6.62 7.73 -12.79
CA TYR A 68 5.21 7.34 -12.79
C TYR A 68 4.69 6.99 -11.39
N PHE A 69 5.56 6.97 -10.38
CA PHE A 69 5.11 6.83 -9.00
C PHE A 69 4.49 8.16 -8.53
N PRO A 70 3.26 8.15 -7.99
CA PRO A 70 2.67 9.34 -7.42
C PRO A 70 3.55 9.91 -6.29
N GLU A 71 3.56 11.24 -6.20
CA GLU A 71 4.18 11.90 -5.06
C GLU A 71 3.40 11.59 -3.76
N PRO A 72 4.10 11.41 -2.63
CA PRO A 72 3.46 11.38 -1.31
C PRO A 72 2.57 12.61 -1.11
N ASN A 73 1.34 12.40 -0.64
CA ASN A 73 0.37 13.47 -0.37
C ASN A 73 -0.08 13.51 1.11
N LEU A 74 0.52 12.69 1.95
CA LEU A 74 0.36 12.70 3.40
C LEU A 74 1.74 12.77 4.05
N PRO A 75 1.84 13.28 5.29
CA PRO A 75 3.10 13.23 6.04
C PRO A 75 3.59 11.78 6.28
N GLY A 76 2.69 10.80 6.23
CA GLY A 76 2.99 9.41 6.53
C GLY A 76 3.25 9.16 8.00
N ASP A 77 3.75 7.98 8.30
CA ASP A 77 4.27 7.65 9.62
C ASP A 77 5.46 8.58 9.95
N PRO A 78 5.48 9.25 11.11
CA PRO A 78 6.51 10.24 11.43
C PRO A 78 7.94 9.70 11.44
N LEU A 79 8.12 8.39 11.57
CA LEU A 79 9.42 7.75 11.80
C LEU A 79 9.87 6.93 10.59
N THR A 80 8.94 6.22 9.95
CA THR A 80 9.23 5.34 8.80
C THR A 80 8.89 5.99 7.47
N HIS A 81 8.17 7.12 7.47
CA HIS A 81 7.59 7.77 6.29
C HIS A 81 6.67 6.85 5.45
N ALA A 82 6.30 5.69 5.99
CA ALA A 82 5.39 4.75 5.37
C ALA A 82 3.96 5.30 5.37
N ASN A 83 3.08 4.71 4.54
CA ASN A 83 1.67 5.12 4.44
C ASN A 83 1.45 6.62 4.13
N ASN A 84 2.41 7.23 3.42
CA ASN A 84 2.43 8.64 3.04
C ASN A 84 1.63 8.99 1.77
N PHE A 85 0.76 8.08 1.30
CA PHE A 85 -0.04 8.31 0.10
C PHE A 85 -1.44 7.77 0.26
N VAL A 86 -2.43 8.60 -0.06
CA VAL A 86 -3.83 8.22 -0.21
C VAL A 86 -4.28 8.59 -1.62
N SER A 87 -4.93 7.66 -2.32
CA SER A 87 -5.49 7.95 -3.62
C SER A 87 -6.74 8.82 -3.47
N GLY A 88 -6.82 9.93 -4.20
CA GLY A 88 -8.02 10.77 -4.30
C GLY A 88 -9.09 10.19 -5.26
N ALA A 89 -8.87 8.98 -5.77
CA ALA A 89 -9.75 8.30 -6.70
C ALA A 89 -11.08 7.96 -6.01
N GLY A 90 -12.10 8.80 -6.23
CA GLY A 90 -13.44 8.61 -5.69
C GLY A 90 -14.20 7.52 -6.44
N ASN A 91 -14.54 6.43 -5.77
CA ASN A 91 -15.48 5.45 -6.33
C ASN A 91 -16.89 6.02 -6.26
N SER A 92 -17.61 6.07 -7.38
CA SER A 92 -19.04 6.37 -7.35
C SER A 92 -19.82 5.05 -7.40
N GLN A 93 -20.70 4.83 -6.43
CA GLN A 93 -21.68 3.76 -6.47
C GLN A 93 -23.06 4.39 -6.67
N LEU A 94 -23.70 4.08 -7.79
CA LEU A 94 -25.11 4.36 -8.00
C LEU A 94 -25.89 3.08 -7.67
N GLN A 95 -26.84 3.19 -6.74
CA GLN A 95 -27.68 2.07 -6.33
C GLN A 95 -29.15 2.46 -6.45
N ASP A 96 -29.86 1.74 -7.32
CA ASP A 96 -31.32 1.77 -7.40
C ASP A 96 -31.85 0.55 -6.68
N SER A 97 -32.64 0.77 -5.63
CA SER A 97 -33.27 -0.31 -4.86
C SER A 97 -34.78 -0.13 -4.82
N PHE A 98 -35.48 -1.24 -4.96
CA PHE A 98 -36.93 -1.32 -4.90
C PHE A 98 -37.32 -2.48 -4.00
N MET A 99 -38.21 -2.22 -3.04
CA MET A 99 -38.67 -3.22 -2.10
C MET A 99 -40.17 -3.10 -1.89
N VAL A 100 -40.84 -4.24 -1.94
CA VAL A 100 -42.25 -4.36 -1.57
C VAL A 100 -42.39 -5.47 -0.56
N ARG A 101 -43.16 -5.18 0.48
CA ARG A 101 -43.56 -6.14 1.50
C ARG A 101 -45.07 -6.12 1.65
N ILE A 102 -45.66 -7.30 1.73
CA ILE A 102 -47.07 -7.49 2.00
C ILE A 102 -47.19 -8.38 3.23
N ASP A 103 -47.87 -7.87 4.25
CA ASP A 103 -48.18 -8.58 5.48
C ASP A 103 -49.68 -8.90 5.52
N HIS A 104 -50.03 -10.12 5.94
CA HIS A 104 -51.40 -10.58 6.04
C HIS A 104 -51.63 -11.39 7.31
N ASN A 105 -52.66 -11.02 8.07
CA ASN A 105 -53.09 -11.76 9.26
C ASN A 105 -54.20 -12.74 8.85
N ILE A 106 -53.85 -14.02 8.74
CA ILE A 106 -54.81 -15.08 8.39
C ILE A 106 -55.80 -15.31 9.54
N SER A 107 -55.34 -15.21 10.79
CA SER A 107 -56.19 -15.25 11.99
C SER A 107 -55.52 -14.51 13.17
N ARG A 108 -56.16 -14.46 14.35
CA ARG A 108 -55.54 -13.90 15.57
C ARG A 108 -54.25 -14.63 15.98
N ALA A 109 -54.10 -15.90 15.59
CA ALA A 109 -52.96 -16.74 15.93
C ALA A 109 -51.97 -16.94 14.76
N GLN A 110 -52.29 -16.47 13.55
CA GLN A 110 -51.50 -16.75 12.34
C GLN A 110 -51.27 -15.49 11.51
N ARG A 111 -49.99 -15.22 11.22
CA ARG A 111 -49.56 -14.12 10.36
C ARG A 111 -48.63 -14.65 9.28
N LEU A 112 -48.77 -14.11 8.08
CA LEU A 112 -47.94 -14.42 6.92
C LEU A 112 -47.42 -13.11 6.34
N PHE A 113 -46.22 -13.13 5.78
CA PHE A 113 -45.74 -12.02 4.97
C PHE A 113 -44.96 -12.53 3.76
N GLY A 114 -44.95 -11.73 2.72
CA GLY A 114 -44.10 -11.90 1.54
C GLY A 114 -43.31 -10.63 1.28
N ARG A 115 -42.07 -10.77 0.81
CA ARG A 115 -41.21 -9.65 0.43
C ARG A 115 -40.60 -9.91 -0.94
N PHE A 116 -40.61 -8.89 -1.78
CA PHE A 116 -39.84 -8.81 -3.01
C PHE A 116 -38.83 -7.67 -2.90
N SER A 117 -37.63 -7.90 -3.40
CA SER A 117 -36.59 -6.87 -3.45
C SER A 117 -35.85 -6.98 -4.78
N TRP A 118 -35.57 -5.83 -5.35
CA TRP A 118 -34.80 -5.67 -6.57
C TRP A 118 -33.76 -4.58 -6.36
N ASP A 119 -32.53 -4.89 -6.70
CA ASP A 119 -31.39 -3.99 -6.54
C ASP A 119 -30.61 -3.98 -7.85
N ARG A 120 -30.24 -2.78 -8.30
CA ARG A 120 -29.29 -2.56 -9.40
C ARG A 120 -28.18 -1.66 -8.91
N GLN A 121 -26.96 -2.16 -9.00
CA GLN A 121 -25.76 -1.41 -8.62
C GLN A 121 -24.92 -1.13 -9.86
N HIS A 122 -24.49 0.12 -10.01
CA HIS A 122 -23.43 0.52 -10.93
C HIS A 122 -22.23 1.00 -10.13
N LEU A 123 -21.13 0.28 -10.28
CA LEU A 123 -19.85 0.62 -9.68
C LEU A 123 -19.00 1.31 -10.74
N ASN A 124 -18.58 2.54 -10.47
CA ASN A 124 -17.51 3.19 -11.22
C ASN A 124 -16.26 3.20 -10.34
N PRO A 125 -15.42 2.16 -10.42
CA PRO A 125 -14.17 2.13 -9.69
C PRO A 125 -13.21 3.15 -10.29
N ALA A 126 -12.60 3.96 -9.44
CA ALA A 126 -11.62 4.94 -9.87
C ALA A 126 -10.21 4.31 -9.90
N SER A 127 -9.37 4.74 -10.85
CA SER A 127 -7.98 4.27 -10.94
C SER A 127 -7.17 4.81 -9.78
N VAL A 128 -6.61 3.91 -8.96
CA VAL A 128 -5.80 4.27 -7.78
C VAL A 128 -4.48 4.97 -8.15
N LEU A 129 -4.01 4.83 -9.39
CA LEU A 129 -2.78 5.42 -9.91
C LEU A 129 -3.02 6.56 -10.91
N GLY A 130 -4.28 6.96 -11.13
CA GLY A 130 -4.64 7.91 -12.18
C GLY A 130 -4.49 7.31 -13.60
N ASN A 131 -5.06 7.98 -14.59
CA ASN A 131 -4.75 7.70 -15.99
C ASN A 131 -3.47 8.45 -16.33
N ALA A 132 -2.48 7.73 -16.87
CA ALA A 132 -1.25 8.30 -17.41
C ALA A 132 -1.53 9.27 -18.57
#